data_AF-A0AAW0BHI4-F1
#
_entry.id   AF-A0AAW0BHI4-F1
#
_cell.length_a   1.000
_cell.length_b   1.000
_cell.length_c   1.000
_cell.angle_alpha   90.00
_cell.angle_beta   90.00
_cell.angle_gamma   90.00
#
_symmetry.space_group_name_H-M   'P 1'
#
loop_
_entity.id
_entity.type
_entity.pdbx_description
1 polymer ?
#
loop_
_entity_poly.entity_id
_entity_poly.type
_entity_poly.pdbx_seq_one_letter_code
_entity_poly.pdbx_strand_id
1 'polypeptide(L)'
;SPVTGYFSVLQRVYQIEGWSGLYKGFSPSFLLFVFVLSVLSTYLGFDFSTPRLPWRSDDLGILGGIMYAFLSMLVGIPMEVVKNRAIVTPYKLPYFNPLTCLRILLSPTERAKPWKLYLLPGLFTTYVAQLLITVAIIPMVRILLLPFNGGFNPLSAVAATGYLFFALACSAIKAPLQVAWIRLSIQRCHTDDNLSEAEEAETYGVEPYSSETEVITLKDEQYPYYGLQHCVNT
;
A
#
# COMPACT_ATOMS: atom_id res chain seq x y z
N SER A 1 15.70 13.85 18.73
CA SER A 1 16.46 12.60 18.92
C SER A 1 16.07 11.60 17.85
N PRO A 2 17.01 10.80 17.31
CA PRO A 2 16.65 9.70 16.42
C PRO A 2 15.68 8.77 17.16
N VAL A 3 14.61 8.37 16.48
CA VAL A 3 13.49 7.67 17.08
C VAL A 3 13.84 6.18 17.15
N THR A 4 14.25 5.69 18.32
CA THR A 4 14.84 4.35 18.48
C THR A 4 13.84 3.24 18.81
N GLY A 5 12.53 3.47 18.64
CA GLY A 5 11.52 2.43 18.86
C GLY A 5 10.09 2.81 18.49
N TYR A 6 9.27 1.80 18.22
CA TYR A 6 7.85 1.95 17.82
C TYR A 6 7.07 2.87 18.76
N PHE A 7 7.19 2.64 20.08
CA PHE A 7 6.48 3.45 21.08
C PHE A 7 6.95 4.90 21.13
N SER A 8 8.23 5.17 20.85
CA SER A 8 8.74 6.54 20.77
C SER A 8 8.22 7.29 19.53
N VAL A 9 8.04 6.59 18.40
CA VAL A 9 7.35 7.15 17.21
C VAL A 9 5.90 7.45 17.57
N LEU A 10 5.19 6.49 18.19
CA LEU A 10 3.78 6.62 18.53
C LEU A 10 3.53 7.76 19.52
N GLN A 11 4.34 7.88 20.56
CA GLN A 11 4.27 8.98 21.52
C GLN A 11 4.54 10.33 20.85
N ARG A 12 5.51 10.40 19.93
CA ARG A 12 5.81 11.62 19.18
C ARG A 12 4.66 12.01 18.26
N VAL A 13 4.06 11.07 17.52
CA VAL A 13 2.87 11.32 16.69
C VAL A 13 1.73 11.83 17.55
N TYR A 14 1.49 11.21 18.70
CA TYR A 14 0.47 11.66 19.63
C TYR A 14 0.71 13.09 20.16
N GLN A 15 1.98 13.46 20.42
CA GLN A 15 2.33 14.81 20.90
C GLN A 15 2.21 15.88 19.80
N ILE A 16 2.58 15.56 18.55
CA ILE A 16 2.58 16.53 17.45
C ILE A 16 1.19 16.65 16.80
N GLU A 17 0.49 15.53 16.63
CA GLU A 17 -0.70 15.44 15.78
C GLU A 17 -1.97 15.05 16.55
N GLY A 18 -1.84 14.63 17.81
CA GLY A 18 -2.94 14.16 18.64
C GLY A 18 -3.55 12.84 18.17
N TRP A 19 -4.77 12.56 18.63
CA TRP A 19 -5.52 11.35 18.26
C TRP A 19 -5.86 11.29 16.75
N SER A 20 -6.06 12.44 16.11
CA SER A 20 -6.35 12.50 14.67
C SER A 20 -5.17 12.00 13.82
N GLY A 21 -3.93 12.24 14.28
CA GLY A 21 -2.70 11.73 13.65
C GLY A 21 -2.64 10.20 13.57
N LEU A 22 -3.08 9.51 14.63
CA LEU A 22 -3.06 8.04 14.70
C LEU A 22 -4.00 7.37 13.70
N TYR A 23 -5.06 8.06 13.27
CA TYR A 23 -6.03 7.57 12.29
C TYR A 23 -5.82 8.19 10.90
N LYS A 24 -4.66 8.83 10.65
CA LYS A 24 -4.29 9.34 9.33
C LYS A 24 -4.29 8.21 8.29
N GLY A 25 -4.80 8.53 7.11
CA GLY A 25 -4.92 7.57 6.01
C GLY A 25 -6.06 6.55 6.16
N PHE A 26 -6.66 6.37 7.35
CA PHE A 26 -7.83 5.49 7.50
C PHE A 26 -9.03 6.02 6.74
N SER A 27 -9.32 7.33 6.78
CA SER A 27 -10.53 7.87 6.14
C SER A 27 -10.57 7.77 4.60
N PRO A 28 -9.55 8.19 3.82
CA PRO A 28 -9.59 8.03 2.36
C PRO A 28 -9.49 6.56 1.97
N SER A 29 -8.69 5.77 2.68
CA SER A 29 -8.51 4.35 2.38
C SER A 29 -9.77 3.55 2.68
N PHE A 30 -10.44 3.81 3.80
CA PHE A 30 -11.65 3.09 4.17
C PHE A 30 -12.79 3.38 3.19
N LEU A 31 -12.98 4.64 2.80
CA LEU A 31 -14.02 5.00 1.82
C LEU A 31 -13.74 4.40 0.44
N LEU A 32 -12.50 4.47 -0.04
CA LEU A 32 -12.13 3.89 -1.34
C LEU A 32 -12.26 2.35 -1.28
N PHE A 33 -11.89 1.73 -0.17
CA PHE A 33 -12.07 0.31 0.07
C PHE A 33 -13.55 -0.10 0.03
N VAL A 34 -14.42 0.60 0.76
CA VAL A 34 -15.87 0.35 0.75
C VAL A 34 -16.46 0.54 -0.65
N PHE A 35 -16.04 1.59 -1.37
CA PHE A 35 -16.48 1.82 -2.75
C PHE A 35 -16.10 0.68 -3.68
N VAL A 36 -14.83 0.24 -3.64
CA VAL A 36 -14.35 -0.88 -4.46
C VAL A 36 -15.10 -2.16 -4.10
N LEU A 37 -15.27 -2.47 -2.81
CA LEU A 37 -16.01 -3.66 -2.38
C LEU A 37 -17.46 -3.62 -2.83
N SER A 38 -18.12 -2.46 -2.76
CA SER A 38 -19.49 -2.29 -3.23
C SER A 38 -19.60 -2.54 -4.73
N VAL A 39 -18.69 -1.97 -5.53
CA VAL A 39 -18.65 -2.21 -6.99
C VAL A 39 -18.39 -3.69 -7.28
N LEU A 40 -17.44 -4.32 -6.58
CA LEU A 40 -17.13 -5.74 -6.74
C LEU A 40 -18.34 -6.62 -6.38
N SER A 41 -19.03 -6.33 -5.28
CA SER A 41 -20.22 -7.06 -4.84
C SER A 41 -21.35 -6.95 -5.86
N THR A 42 -21.66 -5.73 -6.30
CA THR A 42 -22.82 -5.45 -7.14
C THR A 42 -22.62 -5.89 -8.58
N TYR A 43 -21.42 -5.69 -9.15
CA TYR A 43 -21.19 -5.93 -10.58
C TYR A 43 -20.53 -7.28 -10.88
N LEU A 44 -19.77 -7.84 -9.94
CA LEU A 44 -19.06 -9.11 -10.15
C LEU A 44 -19.67 -10.26 -9.33
N GLY A 45 -20.77 -10.01 -8.60
CA GLY A 45 -21.52 -11.04 -7.90
C GLY A 45 -20.73 -11.71 -6.76
N PHE A 46 -19.74 -11.01 -6.19
CA PHE A 46 -18.97 -11.54 -5.08
C PHE A 46 -19.84 -11.66 -3.83
N ASP A 47 -19.97 -12.90 -3.36
CA ASP A 47 -20.71 -13.23 -2.16
C ASP A 47 -19.81 -13.18 -0.92
N PHE A 48 -19.96 -12.11 -0.13
CA PHE A 48 -19.26 -11.92 1.14
C PHE A 48 -19.84 -12.76 2.28
N SER A 49 -20.94 -13.50 2.07
CA SER A 49 -21.57 -14.34 3.09
C SER A 49 -20.82 -15.65 3.36
N THR A 50 -19.92 -16.06 2.48
CA THR A 50 -19.06 -17.22 2.73
C THR A 50 -17.83 -16.80 3.54
N PRO A 51 -17.49 -17.47 4.67
CA PRO A 51 -16.30 -17.18 5.47
C PRO A 51 -14.99 -17.59 4.77
N ARG A 52 -15.06 -17.95 3.48
CA ARG A 52 -13.87 -18.14 2.65
C ARG A 52 -13.41 -16.75 2.26
N LEU A 53 -12.16 -16.41 2.59
CA LEU A 53 -11.53 -15.17 2.14
C LEU A 53 -11.91 -14.93 0.66
N PRO A 54 -12.61 -13.83 0.30
CA PRO A 54 -13.10 -13.57 -1.07
C PRO A 54 -11.98 -13.40 -2.11
N TRP A 55 -10.74 -13.63 -1.69
CA TRP A 55 -9.48 -13.44 -2.41
C TRP A 55 -8.69 -14.73 -2.56
N ARG A 56 -9.33 -15.89 -2.42
CA ARG A 56 -8.65 -17.18 -2.61
C ARG A 56 -8.69 -17.53 -4.10
N SER A 57 -7.59 -17.26 -4.79
CA SER A 57 -7.37 -17.61 -6.21
C SER A 57 -7.52 -19.11 -6.50
N ASP A 58 -7.51 -19.96 -5.48
CA ASP A 58 -7.58 -21.42 -5.59
C ASP A 58 -8.86 -21.91 -6.30
N ASP A 59 -9.99 -21.21 -6.15
CA ASP A 59 -11.29 -21.66 -6.70
C ASP A 59 -11.60 -21.10 -8.10
N LEU A 60 -10.85 -20.10 -8.58
CA LEU A 60 -11.14 -19.33 -9.80
C LEU A 60 -10.45 -19.87 -11.07
N GLY A 61 -9.65 -20.93 -10.92
CA GLY A 61 -8.82 -21.47 -12.00
C GLY A 61 -7.74 -20.50 -12.48
N ILE A 62 -6.95 -20.91 -13.47
CA ILE A 62 -5.81 -20.11 -13.98
C ILE A 62 -6.29 -18.76 -14.56
N LEU A 63 -7.37 -18.78 -15.36
CA LEU A 63 -7.90 -17.58 -16.00
C LEU A 63 -8.44 -16.58 -14.98
N GLY A 64 -9.21 -17.06 -13.99
CA GLY A 64 -9.71 -16.20 -12.93
C GLY A 64 -8.60 -15.68 -12.01
N GLY A 65 -7.54 -16.45 -11.79
CA GLY A 65 -6.33 -15.99 -11.11
C GLY A 65 -5.60 -14.86 -11.84
N ILE A 66 -5.50 -14.93 -13.17
CA ILE A 66 -4.90 -13.87 -14.01
C ILE A 66 -5.79 -12.62 -13.99
N MET A 67 -7.10 -12.77 -14.18
CA MET A 67 -8.03 -11.63 -14.12
C MET A 67 -8.02 -10.97 -12.73
N TYR A 68 -7.94 -11.78 -11.68
CA TYR A 68 -7.77 -11.30 -10.31
C TYR A 68 -6.49 -10.49 -10.15
N ALA A 69 -5.33 -11.02 -10.57
CA ALA A 69 -4.05 -10.34 -10.47
C ALA A 69 -4.05 -8.99 -11.22
N PHE A 70 -4.70 -8.95 -12.39
CA PHE A 70 -4.85 -7.73 -13.18
C PHE A 70 -5.73 -6.71 -12.45
N LEU A 71 -6.90 -7.13 -11.93
CA LEU A 71 -7.81 -6.24 -11.22
C LEU A 71 -7.21 -5.73 -9.90
N SER A 72 -6.51 -6.61 -9.16
CA SER A 72 -5.81 -6.24 -7.93
C SER A 72 -4.71 -5.24 -8.20
N MET A 73 -4.01 -5.36 -9.33
CA MET A 73 -3.01 -4.39 -9.75
C MET A 73 -3.63 -3.04 -10.13
N LEU A 74 -4.71 -3.06 -10.90
CA LEU A 74 -5.39 -1.84 -11.34
C LEU A 74 -5.87 -1.02 -10.14
N VAL A 75 -6.46 -1.66 -9.13
CA VAL A 75 -7.00 -0.96 -7.95
C VAL A 75 -5.94 -0.76 -6.86
N GLY A 76 -5.06 -1.74 -6.67
CA GLY A 76 -4.12 -1.78 -5.55
C GLY A 76 -3.05 -0.70 -5.61
N ILE A 77 -2.52 -0.41 -6.81
CA ILE A 77 -1.48 0.62 -6.98
C ILE A 77 -1.97 2.01 -6.55
N PRO A 78 -3.04 2.58 -7.14
CA PRO A 78 -3.50 3.93 -6.76
C PRO A 78 -3.96 4.00 -5.30
N MET A 79 -4.55 2.92 -4.78
CA MET A 79 -4.98 2.84 -3.39
C MET A 79 -3.81 2.96 -2.40
N GLU A 80 -2.75 2.20 -2.65
CA GLU A 80 -1.53 2.25 -1.82
C GLU A 80 -0.83 3.60 -1.91
N VAL A 81 -0.79 4.22 -3.09
CA VAL A 81 -0.21 5.57 -3.26
C VAL A 81 -0.99 6.59 -2.44
N VAL A 82 -2.31 6.63 -2.55
CA VAL A 82 -3.16 7.56 -1.78
C VAL A 82 -3.03 7.31 -0.28
N LYS A 83 -3.03 6.04 0.16
CA LYS A 83 -2.88 5.67 1.56
C LYS A 83 -1.52 6.11 2.11
N ASN A 84 -0.42 5.76 1.44
CA ASN A 84 0.93 6.05 1.92
C ASN A 84 1.18 7.57 1.93
N ARG A 85 0.68 8.31 0.94
CA ARG A 85 0.74 9.77 0.94
C ARG A 85 -0.10 10.37 2.05
N ALA A 86 -1.31 9.87 2.30
CA ALA A 86 -2.17 10.35 3.37
C ALA A 86 -1.58 10.15 4.76
N ILE A 87 -0.77 9.10 4.95
CA ILE A 87 -0.06 8.85 6.22
C ILE A 87 1.05 9.87 6.45
N VAL A 88 1.81 10.23 5.42
CA VAL A 88 3.00 11.11 5.55
C VAL A 88 2.68 12.60 5.42
N THR A 89 1.44 12.95 5.06
CA THR A 89 1.03 14.34 4.86
C THR A 89 1.00 15.12 6.20
N PRO A 90 1.59 16.32 6.27
CA PRO A 90 1.64 17.14 7.48
C PRO A 90 0.36 17.97 7.74
N TYR A 91 -0.66 17.82 6.90
CA TYR A 91 -1.92 18.57 6.91
C TYR A 91 -3.10 17.76 7.42
N LYS A 92 -4.01 18.41 8.15
CA LYS A 92 -5.27 17.83 8.63
C LYS A 92 -6.24 17.58 7.47
N LEU A 93 -6.24 16.36 6.95
CA LEU A 93 -7.11 16.01 5.83
C LEU A 93 -8.61 16.07 6.24
N PRO A 94 -9.46 16.79 5.49
CA PRO A 94 -10.88 16.92 5.82
C PRO A 94 -11.64 15.61 5.61
N TYR A 95 -12.17 15.02 6.69
CA TYR A 95 -12.89 13.74 6.67
C TYR A 95 -14.12 13.72 5.74
N PHE A 96 -14.82 14.85 5.63
CA PHE A 96 -16.08 14.96 4.88
C PHE A 96 -15.90 15.36 3.42
N ASN A 97 -14.70 15.75 2.99
CA ASN A 97 -14.42 16.23 1.64
C ASN A 97 -13.30 15.39 0.98
N PRO A 98 -13.63 14.18 0.48
CA PRO A 98 -12.63 13.27 -0.09
C PRO A 98 -12.00 13.82 -1.37
N LEU A 99 -12.72 14.64 -2.14
CA LEU A 99 -12.17 15.29 -3.33
C LEU A 99 -11.08 16.31 -2.99
N THR A 100 -11.25 17.05 -1.90
CA THR A 100 -10.23 17.98 -1.40
C THR A 100 -9.01 17.22 -0.91
N CYS A 101 -9.22 16.10 -0.20
CA CYS A 101 -8.13 15.20 0.20
C CYS A 101 -7.35 14.68 -1.01
N LEU A 102 -8.04 14.17 -2.02
CA LEU A 102 -7.39 13.68 -3.24
C LEU A 102 -6.63 14.78 -3.98
N ARG A 103 -7.12 16.02 -3.98
CA ARG A 103 -6.43 17.15 -4.60
C ARG A 103 -5.13 17.53 -3.88
N ILE A 104 -5.10 17.44 -2.56
CA ILE A 104 -3.91 17.70 -1.73
C ILE A 104 -2.90 16.53 -1.84
N LEU A 105 -3.39 15.30 -2.00
CA LEU A 105 -2.58 14.10 -2.07
C LEU A 105 -2.01 13.80 -3.46
N LEU A 106 -2.73 14.19 -4.52
CA LEU A 106 -2.35 13.97 -5.91
C LEU A 106 -1.90 15.29 -6.54
N SER A 107 -0.70 15.27 -7.11
CA SER A 107 -0.18 16.41 -7.87
C SER A 107 -1.15 16.79 -8.99
N PRO A 108 -1.28 18.08 -9.36
CA PRO A 108 -2.12 18.52 -10.48
C PRO A 108 -1.83 17.76 -11.77
N THR A 109 -0.57 17.36 -12.00
CA THR A 109 -0.17 16.56 -13.16
C THR A 109 -0.68 15.11 -13.13
N GLU A 110 -0.76 14.52 -11.93
CA GLU A 110 -1.29 13.17 -11.70
C GLU A 110 -2.82 13.16 -11.79
N ARG A 111 -3.47 14.24 -11.34
CA ARG A 111 -4.92 14.44 -11.51
C ARG A 111 -5.32 14.54 -12.98
N ALA A 112 -4.53 15.24 -13.79
CA ALA A 112 -4.79 15.36 -15.22
C ALA A 112 -4.53 14.04 -15.99
N LYS A 113 -3.58 13.22 -15.51
CA LYS A 113 -3.17 11.97 -16.17
C LYS A 113 -3.00 10.85 -15.14
N PRO A 114 -4.10 10.19 -14.70
CA PRO A 114 -4.05 9.17 -13.64
C PRO A 114 -3.19 7.96 -14.01
N TRP A 115 -3.04 7.68 -15.30
CA TRP A 115 -2.17 6.61 -15.82
C TRP A 115 -0.70 6.79 -15.40
N LYS A 116 -0.25 8.03 -15.16
CA LYS A 116 1.12 8.32 -14.71
C LYS A 116 1.44 7.71 -13.34
N LEU A 117 0.44 7.46 -12.49
CA LEU A 117 0.62 6.76 -11.21
C LEU A 117 1.14 5.33 -11.42
N TYR A 118 0.82 4.70 -12.54
CA TYR A 118 1.34 3.36 -12.86
C TYR A 118 2.75 3.41 -13.45
N LEU A 119 3.17 4.58 -13.96
CA LEU A 119 4.49 4.83 -14.57
C LEU A 119 5.54 5.32 -13.57
N LEU A 120 5.22 5.37 -12.28
CA LEU A 120 6.22 5.65 -11.23
C LEU A 120 7.38 4.63 -11.33
N PRO A 121 8.63 5.10 -11.50
CA PRO A 121 9.76 4.24 -11.83
C PRO A 121 9.99 3.22 -10.72
N GLY A 122 9.92 1.93 -11.06
CA GLY A 122 10.13 0.82 -10.12
C GLY A 122 8.90 0.39 -9.31
N LEU A 123 7.86 1.24 -9.20
CA LEU A 123 6.64 0.94 -8.44
C LEU A 123 5.95 -0.31 -9.01
N PHE A 124 5.64 -0.30 -10.31
CA PHE A 124 5.05 -1.43 -11.01
C PHE A 124 5.85 -2.73 -10.80
N THR A 125 7.18 -2.67 -10.93
CA THR A 125 8.04 -3.86 -10.80
C THR A 125 8.03 -4.43 -9.38
N THR A 126 8.07 -3.57 -8.35
CA THR A 126 7.96 -4.02 -6.95
C THR A 126 6.62 -4.69 -6.68
N TYR A 127 5.52 -4.13 -7.20
CA TYR A 127 4.19 -4.69 -7.00
C TYR A 127 4.03 -6.06 -7.66
N VAL A 128 4.45 -6.19 -8.92
CA VAL A 128 4.37 -7.44 -9.67
C VAL A 128 5.20 -8.53 -8.99
N ALA A 129 6.41 -8.21 -8.53
CA ALA A 129 7.24 -9.17 -7.79
C ALA A 129 6.56 -9.63 -6.48
N GLN A 130 5.98 -8.70 -5.71
CA GLN A 130 5.26 -9.03 -4.48
C GLN A 130 4.00 -9.88 -4.75
N LEU A 131 3.27 -9.56 -5.82
CA LEU A 131 2.08 -10.30 -6.25
C LEU A 131 2.48 -11.71 -6.70
N LEU A 132 3.53 -11.85 -7.51
CA LEU A 132 4.04 -13.14 -7.98
C LEU A 132 4.41 -14.07 -6.82
N ILE A 133 5.12 -13.55 -5.80
CA ILE A 133 5.45 -14.34 -4.61
C ILE A 133 4.17 -14.81 -3.88
N THR A 134 3.19 -13.92 -3.76
CA THR A 134 1.98 -14.18 -2.95
C THR A 134 0.95 -15.07 -3.66
N VAL A 135 0.76 -14.89 -4.97
CA VAL A 135 -0.29 -15.55 -5.76
C VAL A 135 0.22 -16.78 -6.49
N ALA A 136 1.49 -16.82 -6.89
CA ALA A 136 2.05 -17.96 -7.62
C ALA A 136 2.93 -18.84 -6.72
N ILE A 137 3.99 -18.28 -6.13
CA ILE A 137 5.03 -19.09 -5.47
C ILE A 137 4.49 -19.80 -4.21
N ILE A 138 3.86 -19.06 -3.29
CA ILE A 138 3.36 -19.63 -2.03
C ILE A 138 2.28 -20.70 -2.30
N PRO A 139 1.25 -20.46 -3.14
CA PRO A 139 0.24 -21.48 -3.44
C PRO A 139 0.81 -22.69 -4.20
N MET A 140 1.72 -22.48 -5.15
CA MET A 140 2.38 -23.57 -5.87
C MET A 140 3.15 -24.50 -4.92
N VAL A 141 3.94 -23.91 -4.02
CA VAL A 141 4.68 -24.65 -2.99
C VAL A 141 3.73 -25.33 -2.00
N ARG A 142 2.62 -24.68 -1.62
CA ARG A 142 1.59 -25.29 -0.78
C ARG A 142 0.99 -26.53 -1.42
N ILE A 143 0.59 -26.47 -2.69
CA ILE A 143 -0.01 -27.61 -3.41
C ILE A 143 1.01 -28.76 -3.54
N LEU A 144 2.29 -28.43 -3.74
CA LEU A 144 3.36 -29.43 -3.87
C LEU A 144 3.70 -30.11 -2.54
N LEU A 145 3.76 -29.38 -1.43
CA LEU A 145 4.23 -29.88 -0.14
C LEU A 145 3.09 -30.38 0.79
N LEU A 146 1.88 -29.82 0.69
CA LEU A 146 0.77 -30.17 1.59
C LEU A 146 -0.32 -30.92 0.81
N PRO A 147 -0.29 -32.27 0.77
CA PRO A 147 -1.38 -33.04 0.19
C PRO A 147 -2.67 -32.83 0.99
N PHE A 148 -3.79 -32.68 0.29
CA PHE A 148 -5.12 -32.35 0.81
C PHE A 148 -5.77 -33.44 1.70
N ASN A 149 -5.01 -34.43 2.18
CA ASN A 149 -5.54 -35.55 2.97
C ASN A 149 -5.49 -35.23 4.47
N GLY A 150 -6.68 -35.04 5.06
CA GLY A 150 -6.92 -34.66 6.45
C GLY A 150 -6.56 -35.70 7.53
N GLY A 151 -5.57 -36.57 7.28
CA GLY A 151 -5.04 -37.50 8.27
C GLY A 151 -3.76 -36.97 8.92
N PHE A 152 -3.64 -37.10 10.24
CA PHE A 152 -2.39 -36.82 10.96
C PHE A 152 -1.34 -37.88 10.60
N ASN A 153 -0.53 -37.60 9.58
CA ASN A 153 0.63 -38.40 9.22
C ASN A 153 1.91 -37.66 9.67
N PRO A 154 2.90 -38.34 10.29
CA PRO A 154 4.16 -37.70 10.68
C PRO A 154 4.91 -37.11 9.47
N LEU A 155 4.74 -37.69 8.28
CA LEU A 155 5.24 -37.15 7.02
C LEU A 155 4.62 -35.78 6.66
N SER A 156 3.34 -35.59 7.01
CA SER A 156 2.61 -34.33 6.82
C SER A 156 3.08 -33.25 7.79
N ALA A 157 3.44 -33.63 9.03
CA ALA A 157 4.01 -32.70 10.00
C ALA A 157 5.36 -32.12 9.53
N VAL A 158 6.25 -32.96 9.02
CA VAL A 158 7.55 -32.53 8.46
C VAL A 158 7.34 -31.62 7.24
N ALA A 159 6.41 -31.96 6.34
CA ALA A 159 6.09 -31.13 5.19
C ALA A 159 5.49 -29.76 5.58
N ALA A 160 4.64 -29.73 6.61
CA ALA A 160 4.10 -28.49 7.17
C ALA A 160 5.18 -27.62 7.81
N THR A 161 6.12 -28.23 8.55
CA THR A 161 7.28 -27.51 9.10
C THR A 161 8.15 -26.93 7.98
N GLY A 162 8.43 -27.69 6.92
CA GLY A 162 9.16 -27.21 5.74
C GLY A 162 8.45 -26.05 5.04
N TYR A 163 7.13 -26.13 4.87
CA TYR A 163 6.32 -25.04 4.31
C TYR A 163 6.38 -23.77 5.18
N LEU A 164 6.34 -23.89 6.52
CA LEU A 164 6.48 -22.75 7.41
C LEU A 164 7.82 -22.04 7.26
N PHE A 165 8.93 -22.78 7.22
CA PHE A 165 10.26 -22.19 6.99
C PHE A 165 10.35 -21.51 5.62
N PHE A 166 9.79 -22.13 4.58
CA PHE A 166 9.72 -21.52 3.26
C PHE A 166 8.90 -20.23 3.25
N ALA A 167 7.74 -20.21 3.90
CA ALA A 167 6.89 -19.04 4.02
C ALA A 167 7.58 -17.91 4.80
N LEU A 168 8.32 -18.24 5.86
CA LEU A 168 9.14 -17.28 6.62
C LEU A 168 10.25 -16.69 5.75
N ALA A 169 10.97 -17.52 4.97
CA ALA A 169 11.98 -17.04 4.04
C ALA A 169 11.41 -16.10 2.96
N CYS A 170 10.25 -16.46 2.40
CA CYS A 170 9.53 -15.58 1.46
C CYS A 170 9.12 -14.26 2.10
N SER A 171 8.65 -14.28 3.36
CA SER A 171 8.32 -13.06 4.11
C SER A 171 9.54 -12.16 4.30
N ALA A 172 10.70 -12.75 4.64
CA ALA A 172 11.96 -12.02 4.80
C ALA A 172 12.41 -11.33 3.49
N ILE A 173 12.21 -11.97 2.34
CA ILE A 173 12.51 -11.39 1.02
C ILE A 173 11.50 -10.30 0.64
N LYS A 174 10.24 -10.45 1.01
CA LYS A 174 9.18 -9.46 0.73
C LYS A 174 9.34 -8.17 1.54
N ALA A 175 9.91 -8.25 2.75
CA ALA A 175 10.07 -7.09 3.62
C ALA A 175 10.84 -5.91 2.99
N PRO A 176 12.07 -6.08 2.44
CA PRO A 176 12.77 -4.97 1.78
C PRO A 176 12.04 -4.47 0.53
N LEU A 177 11.34 -5.36 -0.19
CA LEU A 177 10.53 -5.00 -1.34
C LEU A 177 9.35 -4.10 -0.95
N GLN A 178 8.72 -4.37 0.20
CA GLN A 178 7.66 -3.54 0.76
C GLN A 178 8.18 -2.16 1.19
N VAL A 179 9.38 -2.09 1.76
CA VAL A 179 10.00 -0.80 2.10
C VAL A 179 10.24 0.02 0.84
N ALA A 180 10.79 -0.59 -0.21
CA ALA A 180 10.99 0.08 -1.50
C ALA A 180 9.65 0.53 -2.12
N TRP A 181 8.62 -0.32 -2.06
CA TRP A 181 7.27 0.02 -2.52
C TRP A 181 6.70 1.26 -1.82
N ILE A 182 6.76 1.30 -0.49
CA ILE A 182 6.26 2.44 0.30
C ILE A 182 7.02 3.71 -0.09
N ARG A 183 8.35 3.65 -0.13
CA ARG A 183 9.20 4.80 -0.49
C ARG A 183 8.90 5.34 -1.88
N LEU A 184 8.73 4.46 -2.88
CA LEU A 184 8.39 4.86 -4.25
C LEU A 184 6.96 5.40 -4.36
N SER A 185 6.01 4.88 -3.58
CA SER A 185 4.61 5.33 -3.61
C SER A 185 4.42 6.75 -3.04
N ILE A 186 5.29 7.14 -2.10
CA ILE A 186 5.28 8.47 -1.49
C ILE A 186 5.78 9.53 -2.47
N GLN A 187 6.69 9.16 -3.39
CA GLN A 187 7.26 10.08 -4.36
C GLN A 187 6.18 10.68 -5.27
N ARG A 188 6.16 12.02 -5.36
CA ARG A 188 5.27 12.78 -6.24
C ARG A 188 5.94 13.05 -7.58
N CYS A 189 5.16 13.03 -8.65
CA CYS A 189 5.67 13.44 -9.97
C CYS A 189 5.81 14.97 -10.01
N HIS A 190 7.02 15.49 -9.77
CA HIS A 190 7.30 16.91 -10.00
C HIS A 190 7.47 17.18 -11.50
N THR A 191 6.90 18.29 -11.95
CA THR A 191 7.20 18.96 -13.21
C THR A 191 7.38 20.42 -12.81
N ASP A 192 8.38 21.09 -13.36
CA ASP A 192 8.97 22.36 -12.87
C ASP A 192 8.01 23.56 -12.69
N ASP A 193 6.70 23.38 -12.96
CA ASP A 193 5.65 24.41 -12.95
C ASP A 193 4.58 24.24 -11.85
N ASN A 194 4.74 23.31 -10.90
CA ASN A 194 3.68 23.01 -9.92
C ASN A 194 3.88 23.74 -8.59
N LEU A 195 2.79 24.36 -8.11
CA LEU A 195 2.65 24.91 -6.76
C LEU A 195 3.12 23.91 -5.70
N SER A 196 3.89 24.39 -4.72
CA SER A 196 4.36 23.57 -3.60
C SER A 196 3.16 23.01 -2.82
N GLU A 197 3.32 21.86 -2.16
CA GLU A 197 2.28 21.26 -1.30
C GLU A 197 1.71 22.27 -0.29
N ALA A 198 2.58 23.16 0.20
CA ALA A 198 2.21 24.25 1.09
C ALA A 198 1.25 25.26 0.45
N GLU A 199 1.47 25.62 -0.81
CA GLU A 199 0.63 26.57 -1.54
C GLU A 199 -0.73 25.96 -1.89
N GLU A 200 -0.79 24.67 -2.24
CA GLU A 200 -2.07 23.98 -2.48
C GLU A 200 -2.87 23.81 -1.17
N ALA A 201 -2.21 23.43 -0.07
CA ALA A 201 -2.85 23.31 1.23
C ALA A 201 -3.42 24.65 1.72
N GLU A 202 -2.69 25.76 1.52
CA GLU A 202 -3.14 27.11 1.83
C GLU A 202 -4.33 27.53 0.96
N THR A 203 -4.28 27.24 -0.34
CA THR A 203 -5.38 27.52 -1.30
C THR A 203 -6.69 26.84 -0.88
N TYR A 204 -6.62 25.63 -0.34
CA TYR A 204 -7.78 24.88 0.14
C TYR A 204 -8.11 25.12 1.62
N GLY A 205 -7.38 26.03 2.30
CA GLY A 205 -7.61 26.39 3.70
C GLY A 205 -7.38 25.24 4.68
N VAL A 206 -6.45 24.34 4.37
CA VAL A 206 -6.19 23.16 5.20
C VAL A 206 -5.11 23.47 6.23
N GLU A 207 -5.47 23.30 7.50
CA GLU A 207 -4.56 23.56 8.61
C GLU A 207 -3.45 22.50 8.71
N PRO A 208 -2.18 22.92 8.90
CA PRO A 208 -1.11 22.01 9.28
C PRO A 208 -1.31 21.48 10.71
N TYR A 209 -0.78 20.29 11.01
CA TYR A 209 -0.85 19.73 12.37
C TYR A 209 0.04 20.49 13.37
N SER A 210 1.19 20.99 12.93
CA SER A 210 2.09 21.83 13.73
C SER A 210 2.71 22.91 12.85
N SER A 211 2.76 24.14 13.37
CA SER A 211 3.44 25.29 12.74
C SER A 211 4.92 25.40 13.12
N GLU A 212 5.33 24.73 14.21
CA GLU A 212 6.66 24.92 14.82
C GLU A 212 7.54 23.67 14.76
N THR A 213 6.96 22.48 14.68
CA THR A 213 7.70 21.22 14.69
C THR A 213 7.64 20.55 13.32
N GLU A 214 8.80 20.32 12.72
CA GLU A 214 8.90 19.61 11.44
C GLU A 214 8.28 18.21 11.57
N VAL A 215 7.19 17.99 10.84
CA VAL A 215 6.56 16.68 10.68
C VAL A 215 7.53 15.80 9.91
N ILE A 216 7.62 14.52 10.28
CA ILE A 216 8.62 13.58 9.74
C ILE A 216 8.40 13.43 8.23
N THR A 217 9.17 14.17 7.45
CA THR A 217 9.34 13.97 6.01
C THR A 217 10.44 12.94 5.79
N LEU A 218 10.13 11.89 5.04
CA LEU A 218 11.01 10.72 4.91
C LEU A 218 12.25 10.99 4.03
N LYS A 219 12.20 12.02 3.18
CA LYS A 219 13.31 12.50 2.35
C LYS A 219 12.95 13.85 1.73
N ASP A 220 13.95 14.72 1.58
CA ASP A 220 13.81 16.00 0.88
C ASP A 220 13.43 15.76 -0.60
N GLU A 221 12.38 16.44 -1.08
CA GLU A 221 11.78 16.20 -2.42
C GLU A 221 12.75 16.50 -3.58
N GLN A 222 13.86 17.18 -3.29
CA GLN A 222 14.91 17.55 -4.23
C GLN A 222 15.70 16.35 -4.80
N TYR A 223 15.63 15.17 -4.17
CA TYR A 223 16.40 13.97 -4.61
C TYR A 223 15.49 12.75 -4.87
N PRO A 224 14.78 12.72 -6.02
CA PRO A 224 13.86 11.64 -6.38
C PRO A 224 14.56 10.28 -6.51
N TYR A 225 13.82 9.19 -6.30
CA TYR A 225 14.33 7.86 -6.62
C TYR A 225 14.25 7.65 -8.13
N TYR A 226 15.38 7.28 -8.73
CA TYR A 226 15.47 6.97 -10.17
C TYR A 226 15.11 5.50 -10.48
N GLY A 227 14.95 4.66 -9.46
CA GLY A 227 14.53 3.27 -9.62
C GLY A 227 14.63 2.42 -8.35
N LEU A 228 14.20 1.16 -8.49
CA LEU A 228 14.12 0.18 -7.40
C LEU A 228 15.48 -0.09 -6.74
N GLN A 229 16.53 -0.28 -7.55
CA GLN A 229 17.89 -0.55 -7.02
C GLN A 229 18.45 0.61 -6.21
N HIS A 230 18.21 1.85 -6.66
CA HIS A 230 18.62 3.04 -5.93
C HIS A 230 17.87 3.16 -4.59
N CYS A 231 16.59 2.79 -4.56
CA CYS A 231 15.76 2.82 -3.35
C CYS A 231 16.14 1.76 -2.30
N VAL A 232 16.64 0.60 -2.73
CA VAL A 232 17.07 -0.48 -1.83
C VAL A 232 18.46 -0.20 -1.24
N ASN A 233 19.32 0.50 -1.98
CA ASN A 233 20.69 0.80 -1.56
C ASN A 233 20.81 2.07 -0.67
N THR A 234 19.71 2.79 -0.42
CA THR A 234 19.66 3.99 0.44
C THR A 234 19.04 3.69 1.79
#